data_AF-A0A1Z9F5K4-F1
#
_entry.id   AF-A0A1Z9F5K4-F1
#
_cell.length_a   1.000
_cell.length_b   1.000
_cell.length_c   1.000
_cell.angle_alpha   90.00
_cell.angle_beta   90.00
_cell.angle_gamma   90.00
#
_symmetry.space_group_name_H-M   'P 1'
#
loop_
_entity.id
_entity.type
_entity.pdbx_description
1 polymer ?
#
loop_
_entity_poly.entity_id
_entity_poly.type
_entity_poly.pdbx_seq_one_letter_code
_entity_poly.pdbx_strand_id
1 'polypeptide(L)' 'MDPKTKAKIMEYLTTNPRSFVEEIVEETGVSRTDVYEVLNEYRIQLRAQAPPPKATRRRFGMRS' A
#
# COMPACT_ATOMS: atom_id res chain seq x y z
N MET A 1 -0.16 13.44 13.49
CA MET A 1 -0.75 12.10 13.27
C MET A 1 -1.46 11.66 14.54
N ASP A 2 -2.70 11.16 14.43
CA ASP A 2 -3.43 10.63 15.59
C ASP A 2 -2.81 9.32 16.11
N PRO A 3 -2.68 9.14 17.44
CA PRO A 3 -2.10 7.93 18.02
C PRO A 3 -2.89 6.66 17.68
N LYS A 4 -4.21 6.79 17.43
CA LYS A 4 -5.07 5.69 16.99
C LYS A 4 -4.75 5.22 15.57
N THR A 5 -4.39 6.13 14.67
CA THR A 5 -4.04 5.82 13.27
C THR A 5 -2.74 5.03 13.22
N LYS A 6 -1.75 5.44 14.03
CA LYS A 6 -0.48 4.74 14.17
C LYS A 6 -0.66 3.30 14.68
N ALA A 7 -1.48 3.12 15.71
CA ALA A 7 -1.77 1.81 16.27
C ALA A 7 -2.38 0.85 15.25
N LYS A 8 -3.37 1.31 14.47
CA LYS A 8 -4.01 0.49 13.41
C LYS A 8 -3.02 0.03 12.33
N ILE A 9 -2.16 0.93 11.85
CA ILE A 9 -1.17 0.60 10.83
C ILE A 9 -0.18 -0.43 11.37
N MET A 10 0.30 -0.25 12.60
CA MET A 10 1.22 -1.19 13.23
C MET A 10 0.57 -2.55 13.45
N GLU A 11 -0.66 -2.61 13.97
CA GLU A 11 -1.41 -3.86 14.21
C GLU A 11 -1.58 -4.67 12.92
N TYR A 12 -1.97 -3.99 11.83
CA TYR A 12 -2.08 -4.61 10.52
C TYR A 12 -0.72 -5.11 9.99
N LEU A 13 0.34 -4.32 10.12
CA LEU A 13 1.70 -4.70 9.72
C LEU A 13 2.27 -5.87 10.52
N THR A 14 1.90 -6.02 11.80
CA THR A 14 2.28 -7.21 12.60
C THR A 14 1.68 -8.50 12.06
N THR A 15 0.45 -8.43 11.55
CA THR A 15 -0.26 -9.59 11.01
C THR A 15 0.14 -9.86 9.56
N ASN A 16 0.34 -8.78 8.79
CA ASN A 16 0.65 -8.81 7.37
C ASN A 16 1.91 -7.97 7.04
N PRO A 17 3.11 -8.42 7.42
CA PRO A 17 4.35 -7.66 7.23
C PRO A 17 4.79 -7.50 5.76
N ARG A 18 4.09 -8.17 4.83
CA ARG A 18 4.37 -8.15 3.39
C ARG A 18 3.27 -7.47 2.56
N SER A 19 2.25 -6.92 3.21
CA SER A 19 1.18 -6.21 2.51
C SER A 19 1.66 -4.93 1.85
N PHE A 20 0.92 -4.52 0.82
CA PHE A 20 1.19 -3.28 0.11
C PHE A 20 0.59 -2.08 0.82
N VAL A 21 1.12 -0.89 0.55
CA VAL A 21 0.54 0.38 1.03
C VAL A 21 -0.93 0.50 0.61
N GLU A 22 -1.28 0.03 -0.58
CA GLU A 22 -2.66 0.00 -1.08
C GLU A 22 -3.57 -0.86 -0.21
N GLU A 23 -3.16 -2.07 0.13
CA GLU A 23 -3.94 -2.97 0.99
C GLU A 23 -4.07 -2.41 2.41
N ILE A 24 -3.01 -1.80 2.95
CA ILE A 24 -3.04 -1.17 4.27
C ILE A 24 -4.08 -0.04 4.27
N VAL A 25 -4.10 0.79 3.23
CA VAL A 25 -5.05 1.91 3.09
C VAL A 25 -6.48 1.41 2.92
N GLU A 26 -6.69 0.38 2.11
CA GLU A 26 -8.02 -0.21 1.91
C GLU A 26 -8.56 -0.83 3.21
N GLU A 27 -7.74 -1.58 3.94
CA GLU A 27 -8.21 -2.30 5.12
C GLU A 27 -8.32 -1.40 6.37
N THR A 28 -7.35 -0.51 6.58
CA THR A 28 -7.34 0.34 7.77
C THR A 28 -8.11 1.65 7.58
N GLY A 29 -8.41 2.04 6.33
CA GLY A 29 -9.10 3.27 5.97
C GLY A 29 -8.28 4.55 6.20
N VAL A 30 -6.97 4.42 6.41
CA VAL A 30 -6.05 5.54 6.69
C VAL A 30 -5.43 6.10 5.41
N SER A 31 -4.96 7.34 5.44
CA SER A 31 -4.41 7.99 4.25
C SER A 31 -3.07 7.36 3.84
N ARG A 32 -2.79 7.31 2.52
CA ARG A 32 -1.46 6.88 2.02
C ARG A 32 -0.31 7.64 2.69
N THR A 33 -0.47 8.96 2.88
CA THR A 33 0.53 9.80 3.52
C THR A 33 0.86 9.33 4.94
N ASP A 34 -0.17 9.03 5.73
CA ASP A 34 -0.02 8.53 7.10
C ASP A 34 0.71 7.18 7.12
N VAL A 35 0.39 6.28 6.18
CA VAL A 35 1.10 5.00 6.03
C VAL A 35 2.57 5.23 5.70
N TYR A 36 2.89 6.10 4.73
CA TYR A 36 4.28 6.40 4.37
C TYR A 36 5.06 7.03 5.52
N GLU A 37 4.46 7.93 6.30
CA GLU A 37 5.11 8.51 7.49
C GLU A 37 5.49 7.42 8.50
N VAL A 38 4.56 6.51 8.83
CA VAL A 38 4.82 5.41 9.78
C VAL A 38 5.91 4.47 9.24
N LEU A 39 5.81 4.07 7.97
CA LEU A 39 6.80 3.20 7.36
C LEU A 39 8.19 3.84 7.38
N ASN A 40 8.28 5.14 7.12
CA ASN A 40 9.52 5.88 7.16
C ASN A 40 10.06 6.02 8.60
N GLU A 41 9.19 6.32 9.57
CA GLU A 41 9.54 6.46 10.99
C GLU A 41 10.17 5.17 11.55
N TYR A 42 9.57 4.02 11.24
CA TYR A 42 10.05 2.71 11.68
C TYR A 42 11.07 2.05 10.73
N ARG A 43 11.47 2.76 9.67
CA ARG A 43 12.37 2.25 8.60
C ARG A 43 11.92 0.90 8.03
N ILE A 44 10.61 0.71 7.91
CA ILE A 44 10.02 -0.50 7.34
C ILE A 44 10.11 -0.40 5.82
N GLN A 45 11.00 -1.21 5.24
CA GLN A 45 11.08 -1.35 3.80
C GLN A 45 9.99 -2.30 3.31
N LEU A 46 8.83 -1.75 2.94
CA LEU A 46 7.89 -2.51 2.14
C LEU A 46 8.52 -2.80 0.78
N ARG A 47 8.25 -3.98 0.21
CA ARG A 47 8.53 -4.18 -1.21
C ARG A 47 7.68 -3.15 -1.96
N ALA A 48 8.34 -2.11 -2.46
CA ALA A 48 7.82 -1.31 -3.55
C ALA A 48 7.73 -2.23 -4.78
N GLN A 49 6.78 -3.17 -4.79
CA GLN A 49 6.36 -3.74 -6.06
C GLN A 49 5.69 -2.58 -6.76
N ALA A 50 6.27 -2.16 -7.88
CA ALA A 50 5.59 -1.29 -8.82
C ALA A 50 4.14 -1.77 -8.93
N PRO A 51 3.15 -0.86 -8.95
CA PRO A 51 1.76 -1.26 -9.03
C PRO A 51 1.64 -2.33 -10.12
N PRO A 52 0.98 -3.47 -9.85
CA PRO A 52 0.86 -4.54 -10.85
C PRO A 52 0.43 -3.85 -12.13
N PRO A 53 1.10 -4.11 -13.28
CA PRO A 53 0.91 -3.32 -14.48
C PRO A 53 -0.57 -3.24 -14.72
N LYS A 54 -1.16 -2.04 -14.56
CA LYS A 54 -2.58 -1.82 -14.84
C LYS A 54 -2.75 -2.41 -16.22
N ALA A 55 -3.53 -3.49 -16.32
CA ALA A 55 -3.75 -4.20 -17.56
C ALA A 55 -4.39 -3.19 -18.51
N THR A 56 -3.51 -2.43 -19.16
CA THR A 56 -3.86 -1.51 -20.21
C THR A 56 -4.19 -2.49 -21.29
N ARG A 57 -5.49 -2.79 -21.38
CA ARG A 57 -6.11 -3.62 -22.40
C ARG A 57 -5.75 -2.94 -23.71
N ARG A 58 -4.54 -3.23 -24.21
CA ARG A 58 -4.08 -2.91 -25.55
C ARG A 58 -5.08 -3.66 -26.40
N ARG A 59 -6.12 -2.96 -26.84
CA ARG A 59 -6.96 -3.39 -27.95
C ARG A 59 -5.98 -3.60 -29.08
N PHE A 60 -5.55 -4.85 -29.28
CA PHE A 60 -4.96 -5.30 -30.53
C PHE A 60 -6.08 -5.22 -31.57
N GLY A 61 -6.30 -4.00 -32.07
CA GLY A 61 -6.95 -3.78 -33.35
C GLY A 61 -5.91 -4.06 -34.43
N MET A 62 -5.64 -5.33 -34.67
CA MET A 62 -4.84 -5.73 -35.82
C MET A 62 -5.81 -5.99 -36.95
N ARG A 63 -6.02 -4.93 -37.72
CA ARG A 63 -6.75 -4.94 -38.98
C ARG A 63 -5.83 -5.59 -40.02
N SER A 64 -6.23 -6.69 -40.61
CA SER A 64 -5.77 -7.16 -41.92
C SER A 64 -6.92 -7.92 -42.55
#